data_AF-A0A0Q4QT68-F1
#
_entry.id   AF-A0A0Q4QT68-F1
#
_cell.length_a   1.000
_cell.length_b   1.000
_cell.length_c   1.000
_cell.angle_alpha   90.00
_cell.angle_beta   90.00
_cell.angle_gamma   90.00
#
_symmetry.space_group_name_H-M   'P 1'
#
loop_
_entity.id
_entity.type
_entity.pdbx_description
1 polymer ?
#
loop_
_entity_poly.entity_id
_entity_poly.type
_entity_poly.pdbx_seq_one_letter_code
_entity_poly.pdbx_strand_id
1 'polypeptide(L)'
;MTAYGETIMLKNLQRITLVTAFLVTAPALAQEVRDDALKGKQILFVVGKTAKDAPNDDPLIRDYLGTLGAQVTTASATDPATAANGKDLVLISSTVNARELGNRYRDLRTPIVTWSAYSFPLLGMTGDKLHEDFSVVREKPFHNENHADYYAHATSSTNPILRAARIPHGMFAPLLFSGGVTDPSWGKPSRGADIAVVFGGELDQAAVFSYERNALMMGDAVAPARRVGLFLGNNSWSILSDAQGPAAQDPKEFAWFGGRRLFDAALRWAVTAPQAPVSASPAQQRATLANLAKGKKVLFVRRYDLPWPENEASDQAQLVWLKSLGFEVHTADHMEPDSRAQGMDLVIVSASTNKYKLGIKYADVKIPVMLLEAKAVDALGMVSRRRNTDYGVNDHKESLYPPENYVDVVRAYHPIAAGMPAGQFKLYTTPGVLAWSRPPAGAQVIATIPNQPEHATMFAFEKGATMANDAVAPARRVLFPLDAPRFPDLTDDGQRVYGAALAWLLTAP
;
A
#
# COMPACT_ATOMS: atom_id res chain seq x y z
N MET A 1 78.47 -17.11 -34.99
CA MET A 1 78.70 -16.06 -33.97
C MET A 1 77.59 -15.03 -34.12
N THR A 2 76.86 -14.76 -33.03
CA THR A 2 76.28 -13.44 -32.64
C THR A 2 75.91 -12.44 -33.75
N ALA A 3 74.75 -11.77 -33.81
CA ALA A 3 73.69 -11.45 -32.85
C ALA A 3 72.68 -10.49 -33.54
N TYR A 4 71.58 -10.15 -32.83
CA TYR A 4 70.64 -9.01 -33.04
C TYR A 4 69.79 -9.00 -34.32
N GLY A 5 68.51 -8.64 -34.34
CA GLY A 5 67.62 -8.01 -33.35
C GLY A 5 66.21 -7.86 -33.94
N GLU A 6 65.24 -7.65 -33.06
CA GLU A 6 63.78 -7.77 -33.20
C GLU A 6 63.10 -6.94 -34.31
N THR A 7 61.96 -7.44 -34.80
CA THR A 7 60.75 -6.61 -34.93
C THR A 7 59.50 -7.44 -34.66
N ILE A 8 58.76 -7.04 -33.62
CA ILE A 8 57.50 -7.63 -33.16
C ILE A 8 56.35 -7.19 -34.08
N MET A 9 55.53 -8.14 -34.54
CA MET A 9 54.19 -7.92 -35.09
C MET A 9 53.23 -8.92 -34.44
N LEU A 10 52.57 -8.50 -33.35
CA LEU A 10 51.45 -9.22 -32.77
C LEU A 10 50.19 -8.97 -33.62
N LYS A 11 49.65 -10.03 -34.24
CA LYS A 11 48.32 -10.02 -34.86
C LYS A 11 47.24 -10.15 -33.79
N ASN A 12 46.35 -9.16 -33.75
CA ASN A 12 45.14 -9.12 -32.94
C ASN A 12 44.19 -10.29 -33.28
N LEU A 13 43.86 -11.13 -32.29
CA LEU A 13 42.61 -11.89 -32.26
C LEU A 13 41.67 -11.24 -31.24
N GLN A 14 40.65 -10.55 -31.71
CA GLN A 14 39.54 -10.10 -30.89
C GLN A 14 38.69 -11.31 -30.48
N ARG A 15 38.73 -11.68 -29.19
CA ARG A 15 37.71 -12.54 -28.58
C ARG A 15 36.47 -11.68 -28.29
N ILE A 16 35.42 -11.88 -29.08
CA ILE A 16 34.08 -11.38 -28.75
C ILE A 16 33.55 -12.28 -27.64
N THR A 17 33.64 -11.82 -26.40
CA THR A 17 32.95 -12.44 -25.27
C THR A 17 31.48 -12.05 -25.35
N LEU A 18 30.62 -12.97 -25.76
CA LEU A 18 29.17 -12.83 -25.63
C LEU A 18 28.83 -12.86 -24.13
N VAL A 19 28.60 -11.70 -23.53
CA VAL A 19 28.03 -11.62 -22.18
C VAL A 19 26.53 -11.82 -22.33
N THR A 20 26.08 -13.05 -22.18
CA THR A 20 24.65 -13.36 -22.00
C THR A 20 24.26 -12.82 -20.63
N ALA A 21 23.72 -11.60 -20.59
CA ALA A 21 23.12 -11.05 -19.39
C ALA A 21 21.88 -11.90 -19.06
N PHE A 22 22.04 -12.86 -18.13
CA PHE A 22 20.90 -13.37 -17.38
C PHE A 22 20.32 -12.18 -16.61
N LEU A 23 19.28 -11.56 -17.17
CA LEU A 23 18.36 -10.70 -16.42
C LEU A 23 17.71 -11.60 -15.36
N VAL A 24 18.37 -11.73 -14.21
CA VAL A 24 17.72 -12.13 -12.98
C VAL A 24 16.67 -11.06 -12.76
N THR A 25 15.40 -11.40 -13.00
CA THR A 25 14.27 -10.58 -12.60
C THR A 25 14.28 -10.54 -11.08
N ALA A 26 15.05 -9.61 -10.50
CA ALA A 26 14.91 -9.28 -9.10
C ALA A 26 13.42 -8.94 -8.88
N PRO A 27 12.79 -9.47 -7.83
CA PRO A 27 11.42 -9.06 -7.51
C PRO A 27 11.42 -7.53 -7.42
N ALA A 28 10.37 -6.89 -7.94
CA ALA A 28 10.20 -5.45 -7.88
C ALA A 28 10.05 -5.03 -6.40
N LEU A 29 11.17 -4.81 -5.71
CA LEU A 29 11.21 -4.26 -4.38
C LEU A 29 10.90 -2.77 -4.48
N ALA A 30 10.01 -2.28 -3.62
CA ALA A 30 9.82 -0.84 -3.46
C ALA A 30 11.16 -0.20 -3.07
N GLN A 31 11.57 0.83 -3.79
CA GLN A 31 12.86 1.47 -3.56
C GLN A 31 12.87 2.17 -2.19
N GLU A 32 13.98 2.03 -1.46
CA GLU A 32 14.16 2.68 -0.16
C GLU A 32 14.07 4.22 -0.29
N VAL A 33 13.34 4.84 0.63
CA VAL A 33 13.19 6.30 0.70
C VAL A 33 14.44 6.88 1.37
N ARG A 34 15.39 7.33 0.55
CA ARG A 34 16.67 7.87 1.02
C ARG A 34 16.55 9.25 1.65
N ASP A 35 17.40 9.54 2.63
CA ASP A 35 17.48 10.85 3.29
C ASP A 35 17.85 11.99 2.33
N ASP A 36 18.64 11.71 1.29
CA ASP A 36 19.09 12.69 0.29
C ASP A 36 18.21 12.78 -0.97
N ALA A 37 17.02 12.17 -0.97
CA ALA A 37 16.17 12.02 -2.16
C ALA A 37 15.72 13.36 -2.81
N LEU A 38 15.74 14.47 -2.06
CA LEU A 38 15.37 15.81 -2.55
C LEU A 38 16.55 16.59 -3.17
N LYS A 39 17.79 16.13 -2.98
CA LYS A 39 18.98 16.83 -3.47
C LYS A 39 18.98 16.90 -5.00
N GLY A 40 19.08 18.11 -5.55
CA GLY A 40 19.06 18.38 -6.98
C GLY A 40 17.71 18.23 -7.66
N LYS A 41 16.62 18.03 -6.90
CA LYS A 41 15.26 17.94 -7.46
C LYS A 41 14.71 19.30 -7.83
N GLN A 42 14.05 19.38 -8.98
CA GLN A 42 13.34 20.58 -9.44
C GLN A 42 11.90 20.56 -8.92
N ILE A 43 11.56 21.46 -8.00
CA ILE A 43 10.24 21.52 -7.37
C ILE A 43 9.46 22.72 -7.92
N LEU A 44 8.22 22.48 -8.35
CA LEU A 44 7.23 23.55 -8.55
C LEU A 44 6.42 23.72 -7.28
N PHE A 45 6.46 24.89 -6.66
CA PHE A 45 5.68 25.20 -5.47
C PHE A 45 4.54 26.15 -5.79
N VAL A 46 3.33 25.61 -5.87
CA VAL A 46 2.11 26.36 -6.15
C VAL A 46 1.60 26.96 -4.84
N VAL A 47 1.58 28.30 -4.79
CA VAL A 47 1.23 29.09 -3.60
C VAL A 47 0.12 30.10 -3.93
N GLY A 48 -0.69 30.43 -2.94
CA GLY A 48 -1.73 31.45 -3.06
C GLY A 48 -1.32 32.82 -2.54
N LYS A 49 -2.20 33.80 -2.73
CA LYS A 49 -2.05 35.13 -2.13
C LYS A 49 -2.67 35.12 -0.74
N THR A 50 -1.89 35.49 0.28
CA THR A 50 -2.40 35.70 1.64
C THR A 50 -2.64 37.19 1.89
N ALA A 51 -3.55 37.50 2.81
CA ALA A 51 -3.72 38.88 3.27
C ALA A 51 -2.43 39.38 3.93
N LYS A 52 -2.24 40.70 3.95
CA LYS A 52 -1.11 41.31 4.65
C LYS A 52 -1.16 40.91 6.14
N ASP A 53 -0.03 40.50 6.68
CA ASP A 53 0.16 40.05 8.07
C ASP A 53 -0.59 38.75 8.45
N ALA A 54 -1.23 38.07 7.49
CA ALA A 54 -1.78 36.73 7.73
C ALA A 54 -0.66 35.70 7.90
N PRO A 55 -0.75 34.77 8.86
CA PRO A 55 0.21 33.68 9.03
C PRO A 55 0.41 32.89 7.72
N ASN A 56 1.67 32.72 7.31
CA ASN A 56 2.02 32.01 6.08
C ASN A 56 3.44 31.42 6.17
N ASP A 57 3.53 30.09 6.16
CA ASP A 57 4.79 29.35 6.20
C ASP A 57 5.37 29.04 4.82
N ASP A 58 4.69 29.38 3.71
CA ASP A 58 5.17 29.10 2.35
C ASP A 58 6.62 29.60 2.12
N PRO A 59 7.03 30.81 2.54
CA PRO A 59 8.43 31.24 2.40
C PRO A 59 9.41 30.36 3.19
N LEU A 60 9.03 29.92 4.40
CA LEU A 60 9.87 29.06 5.25
C LEU A 60 10.04 27.67 4.63
N ILE A 61 8.96 27.10 4.09
CA ILE A 61 8.98 25.82 3.38
C ILE A 61 9.91 25.91 2.17
N ARG A 62 9.78 26.96 1.35
CA ARG A 62 10.63 27.17 0.18
C ARG A 62 12.11 27.22 0.56
N ASP A 63 12.46 28.03 1.55
CA ASP A 63 13.85 28.25 1.94
C ASP A 63 14.45 26.98 2.54
N TYR A 64 13.68 26.22 3.33
CA TYR A 64 14.09 24.92 3.85
C TYR A 64 14.33 23.87 2.77
N LEU A 65 13.46 23.77 1.77
CA LEU A 65 13.71 22.86 0.64
C LEU A 65 15.02 23.21 -0.08
N GLY A 66 15.36 24.50 -0.12
CA GLY A 66 16.67 24.98 -0.58
C GLY A 66 17.83 24.44 0.27
N THR A 67 17.70 24.39 1.59
CA THR A 67 18.75 23.81 2.47
C THR A 67 18.90 22.30 2.29
N LEU A 68 17.84 21.60 1.88
CA LEU A 68 17.89 20.19 1.47
C LEU A 68 18.48 19.97 0.06
N GLY A 69 18.85 21.06 -0.64
CA GLY A 69 19.46 21.01 -1.97
C GLY A 69 18.46 20.90 -3.12
N ALA A 70 17.17 21.10 -2.89
CA ALA A 70 16.17 21.19 -3.96
C ALA A 70 16.16 22.58 -4.60
N GLN A 71 15.78 22.68 -5.87
CA GLN A 71 15.58 23.95 -6.56
C GLN A 71 14.09 24.24 -6.68
N VAL A 72 13.62 25.25 -5.97
CA VAL A 72 12.19 25.58 -5.89
C VAL A 72 11.84 26.74 -6.83
N THR A 73 10.86 26.54 -7.69
CA THR A 73 10.22 27.60 -8.50
C THR A 73 8.79 27.78 -8.03
N THR A 74 8.37 29.01 -7.75
CA THR A 74 6.99 29.29 -7.32
C THR A 74 6.06 29.50 -8.52
N ALA A 75 4.81 29.09 -8.39
CA ALA A 75 3.72 29.38 -9.32
C ALA A 75 2.45 29.79 -8.58
N SER A 76 1.57 30.50 -9.26
CA SER A 76 0.24 30.83 -8.77
C SER A 76 -0.77 29.74 -9.11
N ALA A 77 -1.93 29.77 -8.44
CA ALA A 77 -3.04 28.87 -8.74
C ALA A 77 -3.51 28.96 -10.20
N THR A 78 -3.39 30.12 -10.86
CA THR A 78 -3.89 30.36 -12.22
C THR A 78 -2.86 30.09 -13.31
N ASP A 79 -1.59 29.86 -12.95
CA ASP A 79 -0.53 29.55 -13.90
C ASP A 79 -0.82 28.22 -14.63
N PRO A 80 -0.42 28.07 -15.91
CA PRO A 80 -0.71 26.86 -16.68
C PRO A 80 0.03 25.63 -16.11
N ALA A 81 -0.59 24.44 -16.23
CA ALA A 81 -0.02 23.17 -15.75
C ALA A 81 1.35 22.84 -16.37
N THR A 82 1.66 23.42 -17.54
CA THR A 82 2.95 23.29 -18.23
C THR A 82 4.12 23.86 -17.42
N ALA A 83 3.87 24.66 -16.38
CA ALA A 83 4.89 25.05 -15.40
C ALA A 83 5.51 23.85 -14.66
N ALA A 84 4.82 22.71 -14.63
CA ALA A 84 5.32 21.44 -14.08
C ALA A 84 6.26 20.68 -15.04
N ASN A 85 6.44 21.14 -16.28
CA ASN A 85 7.32 20.47 -17.24
C ASN A 85 8.77 20.51 -16.76
N GLY A 86 9.45 19.36 -16.76
CA GLY A 86 10.83 19.23 -16.27
C GLY A 86 10.96 19.34 -14.75
N LYS A 87 9.86 19.28 -14.00
CA LYS A 87 9.87 19.24 -12.53
C LYS A 87 9.79 17.80 -12.04
N ASP A 88 10.47 17.52 -10.93
CA ASP A 88 10.44 16.23 -10.24
C ASP A 88 9.27 16.13 -9.25
N LEU A 89 8.73 17.27 -8.80
CA LEU A 89 7.65 17.34 -7.82
C LEU A 89 6.84 18.63 -7.98
N VAL A 90 5.52 18.53 -7.81
CA VAL A 90 4.64 19.68 -7.60
C VAL A 90 4.18 19.67 -6.14
N LEU A 91 4.39 20.79 -5.44
CA LEU A 91 3.85 21.06 -4.12
C LEU A 91 2.68 22.03 -4.26
N ILE A 92 1.56 21.76 -3.58
CA ILE A 92 0.38 22.63 -3.59
C ILE A 92 0.05 23.02 -2.15
N SER A 93 0.22 24.31 -1.84
CA SER A 93 -0.03 24.84 -0.49
C SER A 93 -1.52 24.99 -0.17
N SER A 94 -1.87 24.92 1.11
CA SER A 94 -3.18 25.30 1.63
C SER A 94 -3.52 26.78 1.40
N THR A 95 -2.53 27.64 1.12
CA THR A 95 -2.77 29.04 0.73
C THR A 95 -3.45 29.17 -0.63
N VAL A 96 -3.40 28.13 -1.47
CA VAL A 96 -4.00 28.10 -2.81
C VAL A 96 -5.53 28.12 -2.73
N ASN A 97 -6.16 29.00 -3.51
CA ASN A 97 -7.60 28.95 -3.75
C ASN A 97 -7.94 27.77 -4.65
N ALA A 98 -8.53 26.72 -4.08
CA ALA A 98 -8.89 25.50 -4.81
C ALA A 98 -9.84 25.77 -5.99
N ARG A 99 -10.71 26.78 -5.93
CA ARG A 99 -11.62 27.13 -7.04
C ARG A 99 -10.85 27.65 -8.26
N GLU A 100 -9.78 28.41 -8.05
CA GLU A 100 -8.91 28.92 -9.12
C GLU A 100 -7.98 27.81 -9.66
N LEU A 101 -7.54 26.92 -8.77
CA LEU A 101 -6.76 25.75 -9.12
C LEU A 101 -7.55 24.80 -10.03
N GLY A 102 -8.80 24.51 -9.70
CA GLY A 102 -9.62 23.52 -10.40
C GLY A 102 -8.87 22.19 -10.57
N ASN A 103 -9.14 21.48 -11.67
CA ASN A 103 -8.53 20.18 -11.97
C ASN A 103 -7.19 20.29 -12.72
N ARG A 104 -6.57 21.47 -12.78
CA ARG A 104 -5.42 21.78 -13.66
C ARG A 104 -4.23 20.83 -13.48
N TYR A 105 -3.98 20.40 -12.26
CA TYR A 105 -2.88 19.50 -11.90
C TYR A 105 -3.30 18.02 -11.84
N ARG A 106 -4.59 17.71 -12.06
CA ARG A 106 -5.15 16.38 -11.85
C ARG A 106 -4.49 15.30 -12.70
N ASP A 107 -4.22 15.55 -13.97
CA ASP A 107 -3.76 14.49 -14.89
C ASP A 107 -2.23 14.50 -15.12
N LEU A 108 -1.48 15.23 -14.30
CA LEU A 108 -0.03 15.31 -14.40
C LEU A 108 0.66 13.98 -14.09
N ARG A 109 1.70 13.68 -14.88
CA ARG A 109 2.62 12.55 -14.68
C ARG A 109 3.83 12.88 -13.78
N THR A 110 3.86 14.11 -13.26
CA THR A 110 4.79 14.54 -12.21
C THR A 110 4.15 14.23 -10.85
N PRO A 111 4.90 13.72 -9.86
CA PRO A 111 4.40 13.54 -8.50
C PRO A 111 3.80 14.82 -7.90
N ILE A 112 2.78 14.66 -7.07
CA ILE A 112 2.09 15.76 -6.39
C ILE A 112 2.08 15.52 -4.89
N VAL A 113 2.46 16.52 -4.10
CA VAL A 113 2.17 16.57 -2.67
C VAL A 113 1.31 17.81 -2.43
N THR A 114 0.21 17.65 -1.70
CA THR A 114 -0.70 18.75 -1.36
C THR A 114 -1.07 18.69 0.11
N TRP A 115 -1.17 19.85 0.73
CA TRP A 115 -1.78 20.04 2.06
C TRP A 115 -2.99 20.98 1.99
N SER A 116 -3.57 21.15 0.79
CA SER A 116 -4.84 21.86 0.63
C SER A 116 -5.98 20.85 0.61
N ALA A 117 -6.71 20.72 1.72
CA ALA A 117 -7.86 19.82 1.83
C ALA A 117 -8.89 20.02 0.70
N TYR A 118 -9.16 21.29 0.38
CA TYR A 118 -10.07 21.69 -0.69
C TYR A 118 -9.58 21.31 -2.09
N SER A 119 -8.28 21.02 -2.27
CA SER A 119 -7.72 20.54 -3.53
C SER A 119 -7.80 19.02 -3.70
N PHE A 120 -7.99 18.25 -2.63
CA PHE A 120 -8.03 16.78 -2.69
C PHE A 120 -9.05 16.25 -3.72
N PRO A 121 -10.33 16.67 -3.71
CA PRO A 121 -11.29 16.19 -4.71
C PRO A 121 -10.94 16.60 -6.14
N LEU A 122 -10.39 17.82 -6.32
CA LEU A 122 -10.00 18.33 -7.64
C LEU A 122 -8.83 17.54 -8.24
N LEU A 123 -8.00 16.96 -7.39
CA LEU A 123 -6.91 16.06 -7.75
C LEU A 123 -7.35 14.58 -7.85
N GLY A 124 -8.64 14.29 -7.62
CA GLY A 124 -9.22 12.95 -7.63
C GLY A 124 -8.87 12.10 -6.40
N MET A 125 -8.34 12.72 -5.34
CA MET A 125 -7.75 12.02 -4.19
C MET A 125 -8.76 11.68 -3.09
N THR A 126 -9.90 12.37 -3.04
CA THR A 126 -11.03 12.15 -2.13
C THR A 126 -12.35 12.39 -2.88
N GLY A 127 -13.48 12.07 -2.25
CA GLY A 127 -14.78 12.59 -2.69
C GLY A 127 -14.89 14.11 -2.46
N ASP A 128 -15.96 14.72 -2.98
CA ASP A 128 -16.14 16.18 -3.06
C ASP A 128 -16.99 16.78 -1.94
N LYS A 129 -17.49 15.96 -1.01
CA LYS A 129 -18.33 16.43 0.09
C LYS A 129 -17.49 16.87 1.29
N LEU A 130 -17.52 18.17 1.58
CA LEU A 130 -16.91 18.71 2.78
C LEU A 130 -17.55 18.11 4.05
N HIS A 131 -16.72 17.77 5.03
CA HIS A 131 -17.06 17.10 6.30
C HIS A 131 -17.47 15.62 6.19
N GLU A 132 -17.61 15.08 4.98
CA GLU A 132 -17.79 13.64 4.74
C GLU A 132 -16.52 13.02 4.15
N ASP A 133 -16.00 13.62 3.07
CA ASP A 133 -14.87 13.09 2.30
C ASP A 133 -13.54 13.79 2.60
N PHE A 134 -13.59 15.01 3.14
CA PHE A 134 -12.43 15.76 3.60
C PHE A 134 -12.87 16.89 4.52
N SER A 135 -11.99 17.37 5.39
CA SER A 135 -12.28 18.55 6.21
C SER A 135 -11.00 19.26 6.65
N VAL A 136 -11.18 20.52 7.07
CA VAL A 136 -10.23 21.25 7.91
C VAL A 136 -10.74 21.16 9.34
N VAL A 137 -9.88 20.76 10.26
CA VAL A 137 -10.11 20.74 11.71
C VAL A 137 -9.92 22.17 12.21
N ARG A 138 -11.01 22.85 12.52
CA ARG A 138 -10.96 24.23 13.02
C ARG A 138 -11.09 24.24 14.53
N GLU A 139 -10.19 24.94 15.21
CA GLU A 139 -10.33 25.21 16.63
C GLU A 139 -11.62 25.99 16.90
N LYS A 140 -12.56 25.36 17.61
CA LYS A 140 -13.67 26.08 18.25
C LYS A 140 -13.26 26.43 19.69
N PRO A 141 -13.35 27.70 20.13
CA PRO A 141 -12.86 28.13 21.45
C PRO A 141 -13.45 27.45 22.71
N PHE A 142 -14.44 26.55 22.57
CA PHE A 142 -15.18 25.97 23.71
C PHE A 142 -15.50 24.46 23.59
N HIS A 143 -14.83 23.71 22.71
CA HIS A 143 -15.02 22.25 22.61
C HIS A 143 -13.80 21.48 23.13
N ASN A 144 -14.02 20.69 24.18
CA ASN A 144 -13.01 19.87 24.86
C ASN A 144 -12.43 18.72 23.99
N GLU A 145 -12.99 18.51 22.80
CA GLU A 145 -12.54 17.49 21.83
C GLU A 145 -11.25 17.93 21.09
N ASN A 146 -10.94 19.23 21.03
CA ASN A 146 -9.87 19.78 20.17
C ASN A 146 -8.43 19.43 20.61
N HIS A 147 -8.18 19.03 21.86
CA HIS A 147 -6.80 18.76 22.32
C HIS A 147 -6.34 17.34 22.00
N ALA A 148 -7.27 16.39 21.83
CA ALA A 148 -6.95 15.02 21.43
C ALA A 148 -6.70 14.92 19.91
N ASP A 149 -7.31 15.80 19.11
CA ASP A 149 -7.15 15.87 17.65
C ASP A 149 -5.74 16.27 17.20
N TYR A 150 -4.94 16.86 18.10
CA TYR A 150 -3.53 17.15 17.83
C TYR A 150 -2.65 15.92 17.86
N TYR A 151 -3.09 14.81 18.44
CA TYR A 151 -2.33 13.57 18.41
C TYR A 151 -2.69 12.78 17.15
N ALA A 152 -1.66 12.38 16.44
CA ALA A 152 -1.79 11.58 15.24
C ALA A 152 -1.49 10.11 15.55
N HIS A 153 -2.15 9.21 14.85
CA HIS A 153 -1.91 7.77 14.96
C HIS A 153 -1.23 7.27 13.69
N ALA A 154 0.01 6.81 13.84
CA ALA A 154 0.74 6.11 12.79
C ALA A 154 0.16 4.70 12.63
N THR A 155 -0.29 4.37 11.42
CA THR A 155 -1.14 3.19 11.17
C THR A 155 -0.39 1.87 11.07
N SER A 156 0.85 1.88 10.57
CA SER A 156 1.65 0.67 10.41
C SER A 156 3.12 1.00 10.17
N SER A 157 4.01 0.37 10.94
CA SER A 157 5.47 0.54 10.80
C SER A 157 6.03 0.04 9.45
N THR A 158 5.23 -0.69 8.68
CA THR A 158 5.58 -1.16 7.33
C THR A 158 5.28 -0.14 6.24
N ASN A 159 4.52 0.92 6.54
CA ASN A 159 4.31 2.01 5.59
C ASN A 159 5.65 2.70 5.26
N PRO A 160 6.01 2.87 3.97
CA PRO A 160 7.30 3.43 3.58
C PRO A 160 7.56 4.85 4.11
N ILE A 161 6.52 5.69 4.18
CA ILE A 161 6.63 7.05 4.72
C ILE A 161 6.94 7.00 6.22
N LEU A 162 6.19 6.19 6.99
CA LEU A 162 6.41 6.05 8.43
C LEU A 162 7.78 5.44 8.75
N ARG A 163 8.21 4.44 7.99
CA ARG A 163 9.53 3.83 8.12
C ARG A 163 10.65 4.86 7.89
N ALA A 164 10.54 5.68 6.85
CA ALA A 164 11.50 6.73 6.54
C ALA A 164 11.47 7.89 7.55
N ALA A 165 10.32 8.15 8.18
CA ALA A 165 10.17 9.11 9.28
C ALA A 165 10.67 8.55 10.63
N ARG A 166 10.91 7.23 10.70
CA ARG A 166 11.23 6.49 11.93
C ARG A 166 10.16 6.65 13.01
N ILE A 167 8.89 6.62 12.59
CA ILE A 167 7.72 6.70 13.47
C ILE A 167 7.12 5.29 13.58
N PRO A 168 7.12 4.66 14.77
CA PRO A 168 6.51 3.35 14.96
C PRO A 168 4.99 3.44 14.88
N HIS A 169 4.31 2.29 14.88
CA HIS A 169 2.86 2.26 15.06
C HIS A 169 2.46 2.88 16.41
N GLY A 170 1.36 3.61 16.41
CA GLY A 170 0.78 4.20 17.62
C GLY A 170 0.70 5.72 17.58
N MET A 171 0.40 6.30 18.74
CA MET A 171 0.19 7.74 18.89
C MET A 171 1.52 8.50 18.92
N PHE A 172 1.58 9.63 18.24
CA PHE A 172 2.69 10.58 18.29
C PHE A 172 2.18 12.02 18.17
N ALA A 173 3.01 12.98 18.52
CA ALA A 173 2.73 14.40 18.36
C ALA A 173 3.25 14.88 16.99
N PRO A 174 2.41 15.19 15.99
CA PRO A 174 2.82 15.81 14.73
C PRO A 174 3.07 17.32 14.84
N LEU A 175 2.42 17.99 15.80
CA LEU A 175 2.49 19.44 15.99
C LEU A 175 2.89 19.75 17.43
N LEU A 176 3.62 20.85 17.62
CA LEU A 176 3.81 21.47 18.93
C LEU A 176 2.55 22.25 19.30
N PHE A 177 2.20 22.24 20.59
CA PHE A 177 1.09 23.05 21.08
C PHE A 177 1.39 24.54 20.85
N SER A 178 0.50 25.21 20.12
CA SER A 178 0.54 26.66 19.92
C SER A 178 -0.83 27.23 20.25
N GLY A 179 -0.89 28.38 20.92
CA GLY A 179 -2.14 29.04 21.29
C GLY A 179 -2.87 29.74 20.13
N GLY A 180 -2.70 29.26 18.90
CA GLY A 180 -3.27 29.84 17.69
C GLY A 180 -3.83 28.79 16.76
N VAL A 181 -4.72 29.22 15.87
CA VAL A 181 -5.41 28.35 14.91
C VAL A 181 -4.40 27.77 13.90
N THR A 182 -4.23 26.45 13.92
CA THR A 182 -3.29 25.71 13.05
C THR A 182 -3.97 24.99 11.89
N ASP A 183 -5.32 24.97 11.88
CA ASP A 183 -6.20 24.43 10.84
C ASP A 183 -5.68 23.16 10.13
N PRO A 184 -5.33 22.07 10.86
CA PRO A 184 -4.90 20.84 10.20
C PRO A 184 -6.07 20.21 9.44
N SER A 185 -5.79 19.37 8.45
CA SER A 185 -6.81 18.76 7.60
C SER A 185 -6.70 17.26 7.49
N TRP A 186 -7.80 16.63 7.11
CA TRP A 186 -7.86 15.21 6.76
C TRP A 186 -8.62 14.99 5.46
N GLY A 187 -8.40 13.82 4.85
CA GLY A 187 -9.16 13.32 3.71
C GLY A 187 -9.55 11.85 3.89
N LYS A 188 -10.61 11.45 3.20
CA LYS A 188 -11.08 10.08 3.03
C LYS A 188 -10.68 9.59 1.63
N PRO A 189 -9.51 8.95 1.47
CA PRO A 189 -9.10 8.43 0.17
C PRO A 189 -9.86 7.15 -0.19
N SER A 190 -9.87 6.81 -1.48
CA SER A 190 -10.28 5.48 -1.96
C SER A 190 -9.36 4.36 -1.40
N ARG A 191 -9.83 3.11 -1.46
CA ARG A 191 -9.06 1.92 -1.02
C ARG A 191 -7.77 1.64 -1.79
N GLY A 192 -7.52 2.32 -2.92
CA GLY A 192 -6.24 2.24 -3.63
C GLY A 192 -5.10 3.01 -2.96
N ALA A 193 -5.41 3.87 -1.98
CA ALA A 193 -4.41 4.61 -1.21
C ALA A 193 -3.75 3.76 -0.12
N ASP A 194 -2.54 4.15 0.25
CA ASP A 194 -1.93 3.82 1.53
C ASP A 194 -2.20 4.94 2.53
N ILE A 195 -2.73 4.59 3.69
CA ILE A 195 -2.98 5.52 4.80
C ILE A 195 -1.84 5.37 5.80
N ALA A 196 -1.00 6.38 5.93
CA ALA A 196 0.13 6.39 6.86
C ALA A 196 -0.27 6.90 8.24
N VAL A 197 -1.11 7.93 8.29
CA VAL A 197 -1.47 8.61 9.54
C VAL A 197 -2.94 8.97 9.52
N VAL A 198 -3.61 8.75 10.65
CA VAL A 198 -5.01 9.15 10.88
C VAL A 198 -5.15 10.05 12.10
N PHE A 199 -6.18 10.90 12.10
CA PHE A 199 -6.65 11.57 13.31
C PHE A 199 -7.75 10.73 13.98
N GLY A 200 -7.84 10.79 15.31
CA GLY A 200 -8.88 10.08 16.09
C GLY A 200 -8.87 8.54 15.99
N GLY A 201 -7.91 7.94 15.29
CA GLY A 201 -7.85 6.49 15.04
C GLY A 201 -8.74 5.99 13.90
N GLU A 202 -9.42 6.89 13.19
CA GLU A 202 -10.41 6.52 12.15
C GLU A 202 -9.80 6.56 10.74
N LEU A 203 -9.99 5.49 9.96
CA LEU A 203 -9.44 5.38 8.60
C LEU A 203 -10.00 6.43 7.62
N ASP A 204 -11.21 6.90 7.88
CA ASP A 204 -11.89 7.90 7.07
C ASP A 204 -11.36 9.32 7.32
N GLN A 205 -10.48 9.50 8.33
CA GLN A 205 -9.84 10.77 8.66
C GLN A 205 -8.33 10.68 8.49
N ALA A 206 -7.87 10.37 7.27
CA ALA A 206 -6.46 10.26 6.96
C ALA A 206 -5.79 11.64 6.97
N ALA A 207 -4.84 11.84 7.88
CA ALA A 207 -3.97 13.01 7.98
C ALA A 207 -2.82 12.93 6.98
N VAL A 208 -2.28 11.73 6.74
CA VAL A 208 -1.29 11.47 5.68
C VAL A 208 -1.70 10.22 4.92
N PHE A 209 -1.94 10.37 3.63
CA PHE A 209 -2.25 9.28 2.72
C PHE A 209 -1.57 9.48 1.38
N SER A 210 -1.36 8.38 0.67
CA SER A 210 -0.62 8.40 -0.59
C SER A 210 -1.17 7.42 -1.61
N TYR A 211 -1.12 7.82 -2.87
CA TYR A 211 -1.35 6.96 -4.02
C TYR A 211 -0.04 6.70 -4.74
N GLU A 212 0.30 5.44 -4.97
CA GLU A 212 1.34 5.07 -5.92
C GLU A 212 0.85 5.25 -7.36
N ARG A 213 1.76 5.37 -8.33
CA ARG A 213 1.41 5.32 -9.75
C ARG A 213 0.60 4.04 -10.05
N ASN A 214 -0.46 4.18 -10.83
CA ASN A 214 -1.41 3.13 -11.18
C ASN A 214 -2.31 2.64 -10.01
N ALA A 215 -2.33 3.35 -8.88
CA ALA A 215 -3.36 3.14 -7.88
C ALA A 215 -4.72 3.66 -8.38
N LEU A 216 -5.81 2.95 -8.07
CA LEU A 216 -7.16 3.44 -8.29
C LEU A 216 -7.50 4.51 -7.25
N MET A 217 -7.83 5.70 -7.73
CA MET A 217 -8.26 6.86 -6.94
C MET A 217 -9.80 6.94 -6.92
N MET A 218 -10.35 8.09 -6.54
CA MET A 218 -11.81 8.27 -6.48
C MET A 218 -12.43 8.38 -7.89
N GLY A 219 -13.64 7.84 -8.06
CA GLY A 219 -14.40 7.91 -9.31
C GLY A 219 -13.70 7.24 -10.49
N ASP A 220 -13.12 6.06 -10.25
CA ASP A 220 -12.39 5.24 -11.24
C ASP A 220 -11.15 5.88 -11.86
N ALA A 221 -10.72 7.06 -11.36
CA ALA A 221 -9.49 7.69 -11.79
C ALA A 221 -8.28 6.83 -11.40
N VAL A 222 -7.21 6.88 -12.19
CA VAL A 222 -5.97 6.16 -11.92
C VAL A 222 -4.84 7.15 -11.72
N ALA A 223 -4.06 7.01 -10.65
CA ALA A 223 -2.96 7.91 -10.34
C ALA A 223 -1.88 7.87 -11.44
N PRO A 224 -1.65 8.95 -12.22
CA PRO A 224 -0.63 8.96 -13.28
C PRO A 224 0.81 9.00 -12.73
N ALA A 225 0.96 9.44 -11.49
CA ALA A 225 2.19 9.50 -10.72
C ALA A 225 1.84 9.47 -9.23
N ARG A 226 2.86 9.40 -8.37
CA ARG A 226 2.67 9.43 -6.91
C ARG A 226 1.90 10.68 -6.47
N ARG A 227 0.96 10.50 -5.54
CA ARG A 227 0.22 11.60 -4.90
C ARG A 227 0.29 11.45 -3.40
N VAL A 228 0.39 12.56 -2.69
CA VAL A 228 0.40 12.59 -1.23
C VAL A 228 -0.51 13.69 -0.73
N GLY A 229 -1.45 13.34 0.13
CA GLY A 229 -2.22 14.29 0.94
C GLY A 229 -1.55 14.44 2.30
N LEU A 230 -1.38 15.68 2.75
CA LEU A 230 -0.82 16.05 4.04
C LEU A 230 -1.81 16.90 4.84
N PHE A 231 -1.68 16.88 6.15
CA PHE A 231 -2.60 17.51 7.09
C PHE A 231 -2.32 19.00 7.38
N LEU A 232 -1.30 19.61 6.78
CA LEU A 232 -0.86 20.96 7.18
C LEU A 232 -1.84 22.07 6.79
N GLY A 233 -1.99 23.07 7.66
CA GLY A 233 -2.54 24.38 7.36
C GLY A 233 -1.46 25.36 6.86
N ASN A 234 -1.84 26.61 6.60
CA ASN A 234 -0.95 27.64 6.05
C ASN A 234 0.12 28.15 7.03
N ASN A 235 0.03 27.79 8.32
CA ASN A 235 0.91 28.23 9.40
C ASN A 235 1.33 27.08 10.33
N SER A 236 1.13 25.83 9.92
CA SER A 236 1.39 24.67 10.78
C SER A 236 2.79 24.09 10.59
N TRP A 237 3.53 24.49 9.55
CA TRP A 237 4.84 23.91 9.24
C TRP A 237 5.91 24.36 10.24
N SER A 238 5.86 25.62 10.66
CA SER A 238 6.79 26.23 11.62
C SER A 238 6.67 25.65 13.03
N ILE A 239 5.54 24.99 13.32
CA ILE A 239 5.24 24.33 14.58
C ILE A 239 5.20 22.80 14.47
N LEU A 240 5.64 22.22 13.35
CA LEU A 240 5.85 20.77 13.26
C LEU A 240 6.79 20.34 14.37
N SER A 241 6.39 19.30 15.11
CA SER A 241 7.25 18.78 16.17
C SER A 241 8.48 18.09 15.60
N ASP A 242 9.58 18.15 16.32
CA ASP A 242 10.71 17.25 16.12
C ASP A 242 11.48 17.13 17.42
N ALA A 243 12.10 15.97 17.62
CA ALA A 243 12.92 15.74 18.80
C ALA A 243 14.24 16.51 18.67
N GLN A 244 14.57 17.33 19.66
CA GLN A 244 15.78 18.16 19.68
C GLN A 244 16.52 18.02 21.01
N GLY A 245 17.83 18.28 21.02
CA GLY A 245 18.64 18.23 22.24
C GLY A 245 18.56 16.86 22.93
N PRO A 246 18.33 16.80 24.26
CA PRO A 246 18.18 15.54 24.98
C PRO A 246 17.08 14.62 24.45
N ALA A 247 15.96 15.18 23.99
CA ALA A 247 14.82 14.42 23.46
C ALA A 247 15.19 13.60 22.21
N ALA A 248 16.17 14.06 21.42
CA ALA A 248 16.65 13.33 20.26
C ALA A 248 17.45 12.06 20.64
N GLN A 249 17.92 11.97 21.88
CA GLN A 249 18.69 10.83 22.39
C GLN A 249 17.81 9.82 23.13
N ASP A 250 16.63 10.21 23.60
CA ASP A 250 15.66 9.30 24.20
C ASP A 250 14.79 8.65 23.11
N PRO A 251 14.76 7.31 22.98
CA PRO A 251 14.00 6.64 21.92
C PRO A 251 12.48 6.89 21.98
N LYS A 252 11.90 7.11 23.16
CA LYS A 252 10.46 7.35 23.31
C LYS A 252 10.13 8.79 22.92
N GLU A 253 10.92 9.76 23.38
CA GLU A 253 10.73 11.16 22.99
C GLU A 253 11.01 11.37 21.49
N PHE A 254 12.04 10.70 20.96
CA PHE A 254 12.31 10.68 19.52
C PHE A 254 11.11 10.15 18.73
N ALA A 255 10.52 9.02 19.13
CA ALA A 255 9.33 8.48 18.48
C ALA A 255 8.10 9.38 18.64
N TRP A 256 7.98 10.08 19.77
CA TRP A 256 6.85 10.95 20.09
C TRP A 256 6.83 12.24 19.28
N PHE A 257 7.97 12.94 19.14
CA PHE A 257 8.06 14.17 18.35
C PHE A 257 8.58 13.85 16.94
N GLY A 258 7.68 13.76 15.97
CA GLY A 258 7.99 13.29 14.62
C GLY A 258 7.38 14.06 13.46
N GLY A 259 6.69 15.18 13.71
CA GLY A 259 5.99 15.94 12.68
C GLY A 259 6.85 16.36 11.50
N ARG A 260 8.05 16.89 11.79
CA ARG A 260 8.98 17.33 10.74
C ARG A 260 9.51 16.15 9.93
N ARG A 261 9.90 15.06 10.59
CA ARG A 261 10.37 13.85 9.91
C ARG A 261 9.29 13.21 9.04
N LEU A 262 8.03 13.27 9.47
CA LEU A 262 6.89 12.82 8.68
C LEU A 262 6.70 13.65 7.40
N PHE A 263 6.73 14.99 7.51
CA PHE A 263 6.69 15.89 6.35
C PHE A 263 7.82 15.57 5.36
N ASP A 264 9.06 15.49 5.85
CA ASP A 264 10.21 15.21 5.00
C ASP A 264 10.15 13.82 4.36
N ALA A 265 9.74 12.80 5.11
CA ALA A 265 9.58 11.44 4.59
C ALA A 265 8.53 11.37 3.48
N ALA A 266 7.43 12.11 3.61
CA ALA A 266 6.37 12.14 2.62
C ALA A 266 6.84 12.76 1.29
N LEU A 267 7.60 13.87 1.36
CA LEU A 267 8.20 14.51 0.19
C LEU A 267 9.27 13.60 -0.46
N ARG A 268 10.14 13.00 0.34
CA ARG A 268 11.17 12.05 -0.14
C ARG A 268 10.55 10.83 -0.79
N TRP A 269 9.46 10.29 -0.23
CA TRP A 269 8.73 9.19 -0.85
C TRP A 269 8.12 9.61 -2.19
N ALA A 270 7.51 10.79 -2.29
CA ALA A 270 6.90 11.26 -3.54
C ALA A 270 7.91 11.33 -4.71
N VAL A 271 9.18 11.70 -4.44
CA VAL A 271 10.23 11.82 -5.46
C VAL A 271 11.11 10.56 -5.63
N THR A 272 10.94 9.57 -4.76
CA THR A 272 11.58 8.25 -4.93
C THR A 272 10.97 7.55 -6.15
N ALA A 273 11.73 6.68 -6.82
CA ALA A 273 11.19 6.01 -8.02
C ALA A 273 9.93 5.20 -7.67
N PRO A 274 8.87 5.27 -8.50
CA PRO A 274 7.66 4.49 -8.31
C PRO A 274 7.96 3.00 -8.40
N GLN A 275 7.13 2.18 -7.76
CA GLN A 275 7.21 0.74 -7.92
C GLN A 275 7.10 0.35 -9.40
N ALA A 276 8.01 -0.52 -9.86
CA ALA A 276 8.01 -0.98 -11.24
C ALA A 276 6.75 -1.83 -11.52
N PRO A 277 6.04 -1.58 -12.64
CA PRO A 277 4.90 -2.42 -13.01
C PRO A 277 5.37 -3.84 -13.34
N VAL A 278 4.52 -4.82 -13.06
CA VAL A 278 4.76 -6.21 -13.46
C VAL A 278 4.67 -6.30 -14.99
N SER A 279 5.82 -6.46 -15.64
CA SER A 279 5.95 -6.55 -17.11
C SER A 279 6.24 -7.96 -17.62
N ALA A 280 6.48 -8.91 -16.71
CA ALA A 280 6.73 -10.30 -17.05
C ALA A 280 5.50 -10.94 -17.72
N SER A 281 5.72 -11.69 -18.80
CA SER A 281 4.67 -12.43 -19.50
C SER A 281 4.07 -13.55 -18.63
N PRO A 282 2.86 -14.05 -18.93
CA PRO A 282 2.26 -15.17 -18.18
C PRO A 282 3.21 -16.37 -18.01
N ALA A 283 3.91 -16.74 -19.07
CA ALA A 283 4.87 -17.85 -19.05
C ALA A 283 6.08 -17.56 -18.14
N GLN A 284 6.61 -16.33 -18.17
CA GLN A 284 7.70 -15.91 -17.30
C GLN A 284 7.28 -15.88 -15.82
N GLN A 285 6.08 -15.39 -15.52
CA GLN A 285 5.52 -15.39 -14.16
C GLN A 285 5.39 -16.83 -13.64
N ARG A 286 4.83 -17.74 -14.45
CA ARG A 286 4.70 -19.16 -14.10
C ARG A 286 6.05 -19.84 -13.89
N ALA A 287 7.03 -19.58 -14.76
CA ALA A 287 8.37 -20.13 -14.62
C ALA A 287 9.09 -19.61 -13.36
N THR A 288 8.91 -18.33 -13.04
CA THR A 288 9.45 -17.72 -11.81
C THR A 288 8.85 -18.38 -10.57
N LEU A 289 7.52 -18.55 -10.54
CA LEU A 289 6.85 -19.24 -9.44
C LEU A 289 7.30 -20.70 -9.31
N ALA A 290 7.43 -21.43 -10.42
CA ALA A 290 7.91 -22.82 -10.40
C ALA A 290 9.34 -22.92 -9.88
N ASN A 291 10.21 -21.97 -10.21
CA ASN A 291 11.56 -21.92 -9.65
C ASN A 291 11.56 -21.60 -8.15
N LEU A 292 10.70 -20.70 -7.70
CA LEU A 292 10.53 -20.38 -6.28
C LEU A 292 9.95 -21.58 -5.49
N ALA A 293 9.07 -22.36 -6.12
CA ALA A 293 8.38 -23.49 -5.50
C ALA A 293 9.28 -24.71 -5.24
N LYS A 294 10.35 -24.89 -6.00
CA LYS A 294 11.25 -26.06 -5.88
C LYS A 294 11.82 -26.18 -4.47
N GLY A 295 11.48 -27.28 -3.80
CA GLY A 295 11.94 -27.58 -2.44
C GLY A 295 11.22 -26.79 -1.34
N LYS A 296 10.20 -25.99 -1.68
CA LYS A 296 9.34 -25.31 -0.70
C LYS A 296 8.24 -26.23 -0.23
N LYS A 297 8.04 -26.28 1.09
CA LYS A 297 7.04 -27.10 1.76
C LYS A 297 5.79 -26.30 2.04
N VAL A 298 4.65 -26.74 1.52
CA VAL A 298 3.35 -26.11 1.73
C VAL A 298 2.51 -27.00 2.62
N LEU A 299 2.01 -26.47 3.72
CA LEU A 299 0.93 -27.09 4.49
C LEU A 299 -0.42 -26.62 3.94
N PHE A 300 -1.15 -27.53 3.33
CA PHE A 300 -2.51 -27.31 2.85
C PHE A 300 -3.51 -27.83 3.91
N VAL A 301 -4.12 -26.91 4.63
CA VAL A 301 -5.10 -27.20 5.68
C VAL A 301 -6.48 -27.24 5.05
N ARG A 302 -7.15 -28.38 5.16
CA ARG A 302 -8.44 -28.65 4.50
C ARG A 302 -9.37 -29.43 5.42
N ARG A 303 -10.64 -29.53 5.04
CA ARG A 303 -11.57 -30.44 5.71
C ARG A 303 -11.69 -31.73 4.91
N TYR A 304 -11.52 -32.87 5.58
CA TYR A 304 -11.81 -34.18 5.00
C TYR A 304 -13.28 -34.59 5.18
N ASP A 305 -13.70 -35.61 4.43
CA ASP A 305 -15.01 -36.27 4.53
C ASP A 305 -16.19 -35.29 4.45
N LEU A 306 -16.09 -34.34 3.51
CA LEU A 306 -17.13 -33.36 3.26
C LEU A 306 -18.39 -34.03 2.69
N PRO A 307 -19.59 -33.61 3.11
CA PRO A 307 -20.84 -34.05 2.47
C PRO A 307 -21.01 -33.49 1.05
N TRP A 308 -20.13 -32.58 0.62
CA TRP A 308 -20.13 -31.88 -0.67
C TRP A 308 -18.90 -32.31 -1.48
N PRO A 309 -19.01 -33.33 -2.36
CA PRO A 309 -17.88 -33.86 -3.12
C PRO A 309 -17.20 -32.84 -4.04
N GLU A 310 -17.92 -31.79 -4.45
CA GLU A 310 -17.39 -30.69 -5.25
C GLU A 310 -16.30 -29.89 -4.51
N ASN A 311 -16.42 -29.71 -3.19
CA ASN A 311 -15.42 -29.00 -2.40
C ASN A 311 -14.12 -29.82 -2.28
N GLU A 312 -14.27 -31.13 -2.09
CA GLU A 312 -13.17 -32.10 -2.09
C GLU A 312 -12.44 -32.09 -3.44
N ALA A 313 -13.19 -32.05 -4.55
CA ALA A 313 -12.64 -31.96 -5.90
C ALA A 313 -11.89 -30.64 -6.15
N SER A 314 -12.40 -29.52 -5.63
CA SER A 314 -11.74 -28.21 -5.72
C SER A 314 -10.41 -28.19 -4.95
N ASP A 315 -10.38 -28.70 -3.72
CA ASP A 315 -9.15 -28.87 -2.95
C ASP A 315 -8.14 -29.74 -3.71
N GLN A 316 -8.60 -30.86 -4.28
CA GLN A 316 -7.73 -31.77 -5.02
C GLN A 316 -7.16 -31.11 -6.29
N ALA A 317 -7.95 -30.31 -7.01
CA ALA A 317 -7.46 -29.55 -8.16
C ALA A 317 -6.36 -28.55 -7.75
N GLN A 318 -6.53 -27.89 -6.61
CA GLN A 318 -5.53 -26.97 -6.06
C GLN A 318 -4.24 -27.70 -5.65
N LEU A 319 -4.36 -28.85 -4.97
CA LEU A 319 -3.21 -29.71 -4.62
C LEU A 319 -2.43 -30.18 -5.86
N VAL A 320 -3.13 -30.58 -6.93
CA VAL A 320 -2.50 -30.97 -8.20
C VAL A 320 -1.76 -29.79 -8.83
N TRP A 321 -2.38 -28.61 -8.85
CA TRP A 321 -1.76 -27.41 -9.41
C TRP A 321 -0.50 -27.00 -8.63
N LEU A 322 -0.54 -26.99 -7.29
CA LEU A 322 0.62 -26.72 -6.44
C LEU A 322 1.76 -27.72 -6.69
N LYS A 323 1.44 -29.02 -6.75
CA LYS A 323 2.45 -30.07 -7.07
C LYS A 323 3.04 -29.87 -8.47
N SER A 324 2.23 -29.44 -9.45
CA SER A 324 2.71 -29.18 -10.81
C SER A 324 3.74 -28.04 -10.90
N LEU A 325 3.75 -27.12 -9.92
CA LEU A 325 4.75 -26.05 -9.81
C LEU A 325 6.06 -26.53 -9.14
N GLY A 326 6.05 -27.70 -8.48
CA GLY A 326 7.21 -28.25 -7.78
C GLY A 326 7.21 -28.06 -6.26
N PHE A 327 6.08 -27.63 -5.66
CA PHE A 327 5.91 -27.60 -4.21
C PHE A 327 5.88 -29.01 -3.62
N GLU A 328 6.52 -29.17 -2.46
CA GLU A 328 6.31 -30.33 -1.59
C GLU A 328 5.06 -30.08 -0.74
N VAL A 329 3.93 -30.66 -1.14
CA VAL A 329 2.63 -30.38 -0.51
C VAL A 329 2.30 -31.42 0.56
N HIS A 330 2.17 -30.94 1.80
CA HIS A 330 1.69 -31.67 2.98
C HIS A 330 0.25 -31.26 3.26
N THR A 331 -0.59 -32.19 3.69
CA THR A 331 -1.97 -31.89 4.06
C THR A 331 -2.19 -32.07 5.56
N ALA A 332 -3.12 -31.31 6.11
CA ALA A 332 -3.63 -31.52 7.47
C ALA A 332 -5.14 -31.28 7.49
N ASP A 333 -5.83 -32.07 8.31
CA ASP A 333 -7.24 -31.82 8.59
C ASP A 333 -7.40 -30.54 9.42
N HIS A 334 -8.48 -29.81 9.18
CA HIS A 334 -8.77 -28.57 9.88
C HIS A 334 -8.97 -28.72 11.39
N MET A 335 -9.08 -29.95 11.93
CA MET A 335 -9.12 -30.25 13.36
C MET A 335 -7.73 -30.46 13.97
N GLU A 336 -6.71 -30.80 13.17
CA GLU A 336 -5.35 -31.04 13.65
C GLU A 336 -4.69 -29.78 14.24
N PRO A 337 -3.70 -29.92 15.16
CA PRO A 337 -3.02 -28.78 15.77
C PRO A 337 -2.22 -27.97 14.76
N ASP A 338 -2.01 -26.68 15.03
CA ASP A 338 -1.20 -25.79 14.19
C ASP A 338 0.31 -26.09 14.24
N SER A 339 0.76 -26.94 15.17
CA SER A 339 2.13 -27.49 15.18
C SER A 339 2.49 -28.22 13.87
N ARG A 340 1.50 -28.62 13.07
CA ARG A 340 1.70 -29.13 11.70
C ARG A 340 2.39 -28.12 10.76
N ALA A 341 2.36 -26.83 11.09
CA ALA A 341 3.08 -25.79 10.35
C ALA A 341 4.61 -25.81 10.61
N GLN A 342 5.10 -26.56 11.59
CA GLN A 342 6.53 -26.65 11.89
C GLN A 342 7.30 -27.28 10.71
N GLY A 343 8.37 -26.61 10.29
CA GLY A 343 9.19 -27.07 9.15
C GLY A 343 8.57 -26.81 7.77
N MET A 344 7.47 -26.07 7.69
CA MET A 344 6.83 -25.65 6.45
C MET A 344 7.28 -24.24 6.04
N ASP A 345 7.19 -23.91 4.76
CA ASP A 345 7.50 -22.57 4.22
C ASP A 345 6.24 -21.70 4.05
N LEU A 346 5.07 -22.31 3.92
CA LEU A 346 3.78 -21.64 3.71
C LEU A 346 2.63 -22.48 4.27
N VAL A 347 1.66 -21.82 4.89
CA VAL A 347 0.35 -22.42 5.20
C VAL A 347 -0.69 -21.88 4.23
N ILE A 348 -1.48 -22.77 3.63
CA ILE A 348 -2.70 -22.42 2.89
C ILE A 348 -3.89 -22.98 3.66
N VAL A 349 -4.78 -22.11 4.12
CA VAL A 349 -6.02 -22.49 4.80
C VAL A 349 -7.13 -22.50 3.76
N SER A 350 -7.56 -23.68 3.33
CA SER A 350 -8.57 -23.86 2.28
C SER A 350 -9.94 -23.31 2.68
N ALA A 351 -10.71 -22.87 1.69
CA ALA A 351 -12.12 -22.52 1.82
C ALA A 351 -13.01 -23.71 2.23
N SER A 352 -12.51 -24.95 2.08
CA SER A 352 -13.24 -26.15 2.53
C SER A 352 -13.27 -26.30 4.06
N THR A 353 -12.42 -25.55 4.77
CA THR A 353 -12.33 -25.60 6.23
C THR A 353 -13.61 -25.08 6.90
N ASN A 354 -13.65 -25.14 8.24
CA ASN A 354 -14.79 -24.64 8.99
C ASN A 354 -14.23 -23.73 10.07
N LYS A 355 -14.57 -22.45 10.00
CA LYS A 355 -14.13 -21.42 10.96
C LYS A 355 -14.17 -21.89 12.42
N TYR A 356 -15.28 -22.50 12.87
CA TYR A 356 -15.46 -22.85 14.28
C TYR A 356 -14.55 -24.00 14.73
N LYS A 357 -14.18 -24.88 13.80
CA LYS A 357 -13.28 -26.01 14.04
C LYS A 357 -11.82 -25.62 13.89
N LEU A 358 -11.53 -24.72 12.96
CA LEU A 358 -10.22 -24.10 12.80
C LEU A 358 -9.86 -23.26 14.04
N GLY A 359 -10.83 -22.51 14.58
CA GLY A 359 -10.59 -21.59 15.69
C GLY A 359 -9.55 -20.53 15.31
N ILE A 360 -8.65 -20.21 16.25
CA ILE A 360 -7.55 -19.25 16.05
C ILE A 360 -6.24 -19.90 15.56
N LYS A 361 -6.29 -21.18 15.16
CA LYS A 361 -5.10 -21.88 14.66
C LYS A 361 -4.49 -21.12 13.50
N TYR A 362 -3.17 -21.13 13.43
CA TYR A 362 -2.40 -20.41 12.41
C TYR A 362 -2.43 -18.87 12.52
N ALA A 363 -3.05 -18.28 13.55
CA ALA A 363 -3.00 -16.83 13.76
C ALA A 363 -1.56 -16.35 14.10
N ASP A 364 -0.82 -17.10 14.93
CA ASP A 364 0.50 -16.70 15.44
C ASP A 364 1.70 -17.37 14.74
N VAL A 365 1.46 -18.15 13.68
CA VAL A 365 2.55 -18.84 12.98
C VAL A 365 3.51 -17.84 12.34
N LYS A 366 4.81 -18.10 12.48
CA LYS A 366 5.90 -17.22 12.03
C LYS A 366 6.31 -17.46 10.56
N ILE A 367 5.49 -18.19 9.82
CA ILE A 367 5.65 -18.43 8.39
C ILE A 367 4.47 -17.82 7.62
N PRO A 368 4.62 -17.50 6.33
CA PRO A 368 3.55 -16.94 5.52
C PRO A 368 2.25 -17.76 5.56
N VAL A 369 1.10 -17.06 5.47
CA VAL A 369 -0.23 -17.67 5.43
C VAL A 369 -1.07 -17.11 4.28
N MET A 370 -1.63 -18.01 3.46
CA MET A 370 -2.71 -17.70 2.53
C MET A 370 -4.02 -18.21 3.12
N LEU A 371 -4.96 -17.30 3.35
CA LEU A 371 -6.31 -17.62 3.82
C LEU A 371 -7.28 -17.59 2.65
N LEU A 372 -7.96 -18.72 2.41
CA LEU A 372 -9.04 -18.85 1.42
C LEU A 372 -10.41 -18.93 2.13
N GLU A 373 -10.49 -19.55 3.31
CA GLU A 373 -11.69 -19.50 4.17
C GLU A 373 -11.87 -18.09 4.76
N ALA A 374 -12.57 -17.24 4.01
CA ALA A 374 -12.75 -15.85 4.36
C ALA A 374 -13.57 -15.63 5.64
N LYS A 375 -14.35 -16.61 6.12
CA LYS A 375 -15.04 -16.47 7.42
C LYS A 375 -14.09 -16.58 8.61
N ALA A 376 -12.87 -17.11 8.42
CA ALA A 376 -11.84 -17.18 9.45
C ALA A 376 -10.90 -15.97 9.48
N VAL A 377 -11.16 -14.94 8.67
CA VAL A 377 -10.34 -13.72 8.58
C VAL A 377 -10.18 -12.99 9.91
N ASP A 378 -11.23 -12.98 10.74
CA ASP A 378 -11.21 -12.41 12.09
C ASP A 378 -10.46 -13.31 13.09
N ALA A 379 -10.56 -14.63 12.93
CA ALA A 379 -9.89 -15.60 13.77
C ALA A 379 -8.36 -15.57 13.60
N LEU A 380 -7.89 -15.22 12.40
CA LEU A 380 -6.47 -14.96 12.12
C LEU A 380 -6.03 -13.52 12.46
N GLY A 381 -6.92 -12.71 13.05
CA GLY A 381 -6.63 -11.34 13.48
C GLY A 381 -6.47 -10.33 12.34
N MET A 382 -6.78 -10.73 11.09
CA MET A 382 -6.60 -9.88 9.90
C MET A 382 -7.61 -8.73 9.87
N VAL A 383 -8.81 -8.93 10.43
CA VAL A 383 -9.86 -7.91 10.63
C VAL A 383 -10.53 -8.09 12.00
N SER A 384 -11.33 -7.11 12.42
CA SER A 384 -12.10 -7.21 13.66
C SER A 384 -13.28 -8.19 13.55
N ARG A 385 -13.85 -8.56 14.70
CA ARG A 385 -14.72 -9.75 14.82
C ARG A 385 -16.18 -9.53 14.42
N ARG A 386 -16.60 -8.33 14.03
CA ARG A 386 -18.04 -8.02 13.81
C ARG A 386 -18.45 -8.46 12.41
N ARG A 387 -19.00 -9.67 12.30
CA ARG A 387 -19.56 -10.17 11.04
C ARG A 387 -20.68 -9.26 10.53
N ASN A 388 -20.80 -9.13 9.21
CA ASN A 388 -21.69 -8.23 8.48
C ASN A 388 -21.39 -6.72 8.67
N THR A 389 -20.38 -6.37 9.47
CA THR A 389 -19.87 -4.99 9.61
C THR A 389 -18.43 -4.89 9.11
N ASP A 390 -17.57 -5.77 9.61
CA ASP A 390 -16.13 -5.77 9.35
C ASP A 390 -15.75 -6.80 8.27
N TYR A 391 -16.54 -7.86 8.11
CA TYR A 391 -16.39 -8.86 7.07
C TYR A 391 -17.70 -9.61 6.82
N GLY A 392 -17.83 -10.22 5.65
CA GLY A 392 -19.02 -10.96 5.26
C GLY A 392 -18.88 -11.59 3.88
N VAL A 393 -20.03 -11.97 3.30
CA VAL A 393 -20.11 -12.44 1.91
C VAL A 393 -21.16 -11.64 1.13
N ASN A 394 -21.05 -11.60 -0.20
CA ASN A 394 -22.05 -10.97 -1.07
C ASN A 394 -23.16 -11.93 -1.54
N ASP A 395 -23.66 -12.79 -0.63
CA ASP A 395 -24.80 -13.65 -0.97
C ASP A 395 -26.15 -12.93 -0.79
N HIS A 396 -27.23 -13.46 -1.37
CA HIS A 396 -28.57 -12.85 -1.25
C HIS A 396 -29.12 -12.78 0.17
N LYS A 397 -28.49 -13.44 1.15
CA LYS A 397 -28.91 -13.42 2.56
C LYS A 397 -28.23 -12.28 3.32
N GLU A 398 -27.04 -11.88 2.88
CA GLU A 398 -26.17 -10.90 3.56
C GLU A 398 -25.93 -9.63 2.74
N SER A 399 -26.29 -9.63 1.46
CA SER A 399 -26.07 -8.54 0.53
C SER A 399 -27.22 -8.35 -0.47
N LEU A 400 -27.47 -7.11 -0.85
CA LEU A 400 -28.38 -6.74 -1.93
C LEU A 400 -27.78 -6.99 -3.32
N TYR A 401 -26.48 -7.26 -3.39
CA TYR A 401 -25.75 -7.45 -4.65
C TYR A 401 -25.72 -8.93 -5.05
N PRO A 402 -25.87 -9.24 -6.35
CA PRO A 402 -25.86 -10.62 -6.83
C PRO A 402 -24.45 -11.23 -6.77
N PRO A 403 -24.36 -12.57 -6.91
CA PRO A 403 -23.11 -13.27 -7.15
C PRO A 403 -22.29 -12.65 -8.30
N GLU A 404 -20.97 -12.68 -8.16
CA GLU A 404 -20.03 -11.92 -8.99
C GLU A 404 -18.88 -12.83 -9.47
N ASN A 405 -18.28 -12.46 -10.61
CA ASN A 405 -17.08 -13.10 -11.14
C ASN A 405 -15.96 -12.12 -11.49
N TYR A 406 -16.21 -10.83 -11.34
CA TYR A 406 -15.23 -9.76 -11.43
C TYR A 406 -14.81 -9.25 -10.05
N VAL A 407 -13.63 -8.64 -10.01
CA VAL A 407 -13.16 -7.82 -8.89
C VAL A 407 -12.62 -6.50 -9.44
N ASP A 408 -12.64 -5.44 -8.64
CA ASP A 408 -12.02 -4.17 -9.00
C ASP A 408 -10.61 -4.11 -8.40
N VAL A 409 -9.59 -4.14 -9.25
CA VAL A 409 -8.18 -4.03 -8.85
C VAL A 409 -7.89 -2.57 -8.48
N VAL A 410 -7.68 -2.31 -7.20
CA VAL A 410 -7.39 -0.95 -6.68
C VAL A 410 -5.89 -0.67 -6.58
N ARG A 411 -5.07 -1.72 -6.58
CA ARG A 411 -3.61 -1.66 -6.39
C ARG A 411 -2.86 -2.38 -7.50
N ALA A 412 -3.03 -1.94 -8.74
CA ALA A 412 -2.46 -2.58 -9.92
C ALA A 412 -0.92 -2.64 -9.96
N TYR A 413 -0.25 -1.76 -9.19
CA TYR A 413 1.20 -1.77 -9.02
C TYR A 413 1.70 -2.86 -8.06
N HIS A 414 0.82 -3.45 -7.24
CA HIS A 414 1.19 -4.49 -6.28
C HIS A 414 1.58 -5.79 -7.01
N PRO A 415 2.61 -6.54 -6.56
CA PRO A 415 3.05 -7.75 -7.27
C PRO A 415 1.94 -8.80 -7.41
N ILE A 416 1.05 -8.92 -6.40
CA ILE A 416 -0.11 -9.83 -6.42
C ILE A 416 -1.07 -9.52 -7.58
N ALA A 417 -1.18 -8.26 -8.01
CA ALA A 417 -2.04 -7.91 -9.15
C ALA A 417 -1.57 -8.54 -10.47
N ALA A 418 -0.37 -9.14 -10.53
CA ALA A 418 0.13 -9.92 -11.66
C ALA A 418 0.19 -9.15 -13.00
N GLY A 419 0.19 -7.81 -12.94
CA GLY A 419 0.16 -6.92 -14.11
C GLY A 419 -1.24 -6.60 -14.62
N MET A 420 -2.30 -7.00 -13.89
CA MET A 420 -3.66 -6.55 -14.19
C MET A 420 -3.76 -5.02 -14.02
N PRO A 421 -4.41 -4.30 -14.95
CA PRO A 421 -4.61 -2.86 -14.83
C PRO A 421 -5.56 -2.56 -13.66
N ALA A 422 -5.57 -1.29 -13.23
CA ALA A 422 -6.54 -0.84 -12.24
C ALA A 422 -7.96 -0.87 -12.83
N GLY A 423 -8.95 -1.20 -12.01
CA GLY A 423 -10.35 -1.38 -12.42
C GLY A 423 -10.75 -2.84 -12.58
N GLN A 424 -11.82 -3.07 -13.35
CA GLN A 424 -12.52 -4.35 -13.38
C GLN A 424 -11.68 -5.47 -14.01
N PHE A 425 -11.64 -6.62 -13.33
CA PHE A 425 -10.86 -7.80 -13.70
C PHE A 425 -11.70 -9.07 -13.52
N LYS A 426 -11.76 -9.94 -14.54
CA LYS A 426 -12.52 -11.20 -14.48
C LYS A 426 -11.74 -12.31 -13.77
N LEU A 427 -12.02 -12.50 -12.49
CA LEU A 427 -11.35 -13.50 -11.65
C LEU A 427 -11.88 -14.93 -11.91
N TYR A 428 -13.19 -15.08 -12.09
CA TYR A 428 -13.86 -16.37 -12.26
C TYR A 428 -14.57 -16.49 -13.61
N THR A 429 -14.71 -17.71 -14.13
CA THR A 429 -15.42 -18.00 -15.38
C THR A 429 -16.93 -17.79 -15.22
N THR A 430 -17.48 -18.20 -14.08
CA THR A 430 -18.91 -18.16 -13.70
C THR A 430 -19.15 -17.20 -12.52
N PRO A 431 -20.32 -16.55 -12.40
CA PRO A 431 -20.69 -15.79 -11.20
C PRO A 431 -20.83 -16.68 -9.96
N GLY A 432 -20.42 -16.17 -8.79
CA GLY A 432 -20.62 -16.85 -7.51
C GLY A 432 -20.32 -15.94 -6.32
N VAL A 433 -20.41 -16.47 -5.11
CA VAL A 433 -20.19 -15.67 -3.90
C VAL A 433 -18.72 -15.26 -3.79
N LEU A 434 -18.49 -14.01 -3.40
CA LEU A 434 -17.24 -13.40 -3.01
C LEU A 434 -17.35 -12.94 -1.56
N ALA A 435 -16.31 -13.22 -0.78
CA ALA A 435 -16.19 -12.66 0.55
C ALA A 435 -15.63 -11.23 0.51
N TRP A 436 -15.95 -10.45 1.54
CA TRP A 436 -15.44 -9.10 1.71
C TRP A 436 -14.98 -8.85 3.15
N SER A 437 -14.12 -7.85 3.31
CA SER A 437 -13.69 -7.34 4.60
C SER A 437 -13.39 -5.84 4.57
N ARG A 438 -13.32 -5.23 5.75
CA ARG A 438 -12.87 -3.86 6.00
C ARG A 438 -11.58 -3.93 6.83
N PRO A 439 -10.43 -4.21 6.19
CA PRO A 439 -9.19 -4.36 6.93
C PRO A 439 -8.67 -3.01 7.46
N PRO A 440 -7.87 -3.02 8.55
CA PRO A 440 -7.21 -1.82 9.08
C PRO A 440 -6.17 -1.27 8.09
N ALA A 441 -5.70 -0.03 8.31
CA ALA A 441 -4.75 0.65 7.41
C ALA A 441 -3.40 -0.06 7.21
N GLY A 442 -3.02 -1.00 8.08
CA GLY A 442 -1.82 -1.82 7.86
C GLY A 442 -1.98 -2.83 6.72
N ALA A 443 -3.20 -3.05 6.20
CA ALA A 443 -3.44 -3.90 5.05
C ALA A 443 -3.18 -3.17 3.75
N GLN A 444 -2.53 -3.87 2.82
CA GLN A 444 -2.46 -3.48 1.43
C GLN A 444 -3.67 -4.09 0.72
N VAL A 445 -4.70 -3.29 0.45
CA VAL A 445 -5.88 -3.72 -0.31
C VAL A 445 -5.50 -3.83 -1.79
N ILE A 446 -5.66 -5.00 -2.41
CA ILE A 446 -5.36 -5.23 -3.82
C ILE A 446 -6.61 -5.12 -4.68
N ALA A 447 -7.74 -5.69 -4.22
CA ALA A 447 -8.99 -5.61 -4.94
C ALA A 447 -10.23 -5.52 -4.02
N THR A 448 -11.27 -4.89 -4.53
CA THR A 448 -12.59 -4.75 -3.90
C THR A 448 -13.66 -5.47 -4.73
N ILE A 449 -14.84 -5.68 -4.14
CA ILE A 449 -16.01 -6.13 -4.90
C ILE A 449 -16.49 -4.98 -5.79
N PRO A 450 -16.86 -5.24 -7.07
CA PRO A 450 -17.35 -4.21 -7.97
C PRO A 450 -18.53 -3.43 -7.40
N ASN A 451 -18.51 -2.10 -7.58
CA ASN A 451 -19.51 -1.16 -7.03
C ASN A 451 -19.65 -1.16 -5.50
N GLN A 452 -18.71 -1.80 -4.78
CA GLN A 452 -18.67 -1.86 -3.32
C GLN A 452 -17.25 -1.52 -2.84
N PRO A 453 -16.79 -0.27 -3.02
CA PRO A 453 -15.40 0.11 -2.78
C PRO A 453 -14.95 -0.08 -1.33
N GLU A 454 -15.88 -0.12 -0.37
CA GLU A 454 -15.55 -0.40 1.04
C GLU A 454 -15.38 -1.90 1.36
N HIS A 455 -15.66 -2.78 0.41
CA HIS A 455 -15.65 -4.23 0.59
C HIS A 455 -14.43 -4.82 -0.11
N ALA A 456 -13.29 -4.83 0.60
CA ALA A 456 -12.05 -5.44 0.13
C ALA A 456 -12.22 -6.97 0.06
N THR A 457 -11.95 -7.55 -1.11
CA THR A 457 -12.08 -9.00 -1.33
C THR A 457 -10.70 -9.68 -1.41
N MET A 458 -9.66 -8.93 -1.80
CA MET A 458 -8.28 -9.39 -1.83
C MET A 458 -7.37 -8.36 -1.17
N PHE A 459 -6.68 -8.75 -0.10
CA PHE A 459 -5.75 -7.88 0.62
C PHE A 459 -4.63 -8.68 1.28
N ALA A 460 -3.54 -7.98 1.60
CA ALA A 460 -2.35 -8.58 2.18
C ALA A 460 -1.77 -7.76 3.34
N PHE A 461 -1.03 -8.41 4.22
CA PHE A 461 -0.23 -7.77 5.27
C PHE A 461 1.23 -8.14 5.10
N GLU A 462 2.11 -7.15 5.11
CA GLU A 462 3.55 -7.38 5.24
C GLU A 462 3.89 -7.93 6.63
N LYS A 463 5.04 -8.59 6.74
CA LYS A 463 5.58 -8.94 8.06
C LYS A 463 5.79 -7.67 8.88
N GLY A 464 5.28 -7.65 10.11
CA GLY A 464 5.36 -6.48 10.98
C GLY A 464 4.26 -5.43 10.75
N ALA A 465 3.36 -5.64 9.79
CA ALA A 465 2.24 -4.73 9.58
C ALA A 465 1.23 -4.86 10.73
N THR A 466 0.62 -3.73 11.10
CA THR A 466 -0.49 -3.71 12.06
C THR A 466 -1.73 -4.35 11.44
N MET A 467 -2.37 -5.25 12.18
CA MET A 467 -3.64 -5.90 11.90
C MET A 467 -4.70 -5.45 12.92
N ALA A 468 -5.83 -6.14 13.02
CA ALA A 468 -6.92 -5.70 13.90
C ALA A 468 -6.55 -5.79 15.38
N ASN A 469 -7.08 -4.85 16.18
CA ASN A 469 -6.82 -4.74 17.62
C ASN A 469 -5.32 -4.63 17.95
N ASP A 470 -4.58 -3.85 17.17
CA ASP A 470 -3.13 -3.62 17.32
C ASP A 470 -2.25 -4.88 17.24
N ALA A 471 -2.81 -6.00 16.79
CA ALA A 471 -2.04 -7.19 16.51
C ALA A 471 -1.00 -6.87 15.41
N VAL A 472 0.16 -7.49 15.49
CA VAL A 472 1.19 -7.34 14.45
C VAL A 472 1.24 -8.61 13.65
N ALA A 473 1.53 -8.53 12.35
CA ALA A 473 1.65 -9.69 11.50
C ALA A 473 3.00 -10.46 11.70
N PRO A 474 3.04 -11.68 12.30
CA PRO A 474 4.27 -12.48 12.41
C PRO A 474 5.05 -12.74 11.13
N ALA A 475 4.33 -12.93 10.01
CA ALA A 475 4.84 -13.12 8.67
C ALA A 475 3.81 -12.53 7.68
N ARG A 476 4.12 -12.58 6.38
CA ARG A 476 3.21 -12.14 5.33
C ARG A 476 1.88 -12.91 5.39
N ARG A 477 0.76 -12.21 5.26
CA ARG A 477 -0.59 -12.81 5.18
C ARG A 477 -1.32 -12.33 3.95
N VAL A 478 -2.06 -13.21 3.29
CA VAL A 478 -2.95 -12.85 2.17
C VAL A 478 -4.32 -13.43 2.43
N LEU A 479 -5.37 -12.63 2.31
CA LEU A 479 -6.71 -13.12 2.02
C LEU A 479 -6.86 -13.13 0.50
N PHE A 480 -7.13 -14.31 -0.06
CA PHE A 480 -7.43 -14.45 -1.48
C PHE A 480 -8.90 -14.87 -1.63
N PRO A 481 -9.69 -14.22 -2.50
CA PRO A 481 -11.14 -14.38 -2.55
C PRO A 481 -11.57 -15.64 -3.29
N LEU A 482 -11.18 -16.81 -2.77
CA LEU A 482 -11.51 -18.13 -3.33
C LEU A 482 -12.39 -18.89 -2.36
N ASP A 483 -13.63 -19.12 -2.77
CA ASP A 483 -14.58 -20.00 -2.07
C ASP A 483 -14.50 -21.43 -2.63
N ALA A 484 -14.96 -22.43 -1.88
CA ALA A 484 -15.13 -23.78 -2.40
C ALA A 484 -16.51 -23.89 -3.08
N PRO A 485 -16.63 -24.55 -4.24
CA PRO A 485 -15.64 -25.37 -4.95
C PRO A 485 -14.96 -24.64 -6.13
N ARG A 486 -14.52 -23.38 -5.97
CA ARG A 486 -14.28 -22.46 -7.10
C ARG A 486 -12.85 -22.44 -7.65
N PHE A 487 -11.92 -23.25 -7.15
CA PHE A 487 -10.56 -23.28 -7.73
C PHE A 487 -10.55 -23.61 -9.23
N PRO A 488 -11.33 -24.60 -9.72
CA PRO A 488 -11.43 -24.87 -11.16
C PRO A 488 -12.06 -23.73 -11.99
N ASP A 489 -12.80 -22.82 -11.34
CA ASP A 489 -13.48 -21.71 -12.01
C ASP A 489 -12.57 -20.48 -12.21
N LEU A 490 -11.35 -20.47 -11.67
CA LEU A 490 -10.40 -19.39 -11.92
C LEU A 490 -10.13 -19.26 -13.42
N THR A 491 -10.22 -18.05 -13.96
CA THR A 491 -9.73 -17.75 -15.32
C THR A 491 -8.22 -17.95 -15.39
N ASP A 492 -7.64 -17.98 -16.59
CA ASP A 492 -6.17 -18.03 -16.73
C ASP A 492 -5.49 -16.86 -16.00
N ASP A 493 -6.06 -15.65 -16.10
CA ASP A 493 -5.58 -14.50 -15.35
C ASP A 493 -5.86 -14.63 -13.84
N GLY A 494 -6.98 -15.23 -13.44
CA GLY A 494 -7.26 -15.55 -12.04
C GLY A 494 -6.23 -16.50 -11.43
N GLN A 495 -5.82 -17.52 -12.16
CA GLN A 495 -4.73 -18.42 -11.76
C GLN A 495 -3.38 -17.69 -11.72
N ARG A 496 -3.14 -16.72 -12.61
CA ARG A 496 -1.92 -15.87 -12.55
C ARG A 496 -1.88 -15.02 -11.29
N VAL A 497 -2.98 -14.35 -10.94
CA VAL A 497 -3.09 -13.56 -9.69
C VAL A 497 -2.92 -14.47 -8.46
N TYR A 498 -3.53 -15.66 -8.46
CA TYR A 498 -3.34 -16.67 -7.41
C TYR A 498 -1.86 -17.08 -7.28
N GLY A 499 -1.18 -17.35 -8.39
CA GLY A 499 0.25 -17.64 -8.40
C GLY A 499 1.12 -16.48 -7.94
N ALA A 500 0.77 -15.24 -8.29
CA ALA A 500 1.46 -14.05 -7.83
C ALA A 500 1.31 -13.83 -6.31
N ALA A 501 0.15 -14.18 -5.74
CA ALA A 501 -0.06 -14.21 -4.29
C ALA A 501 0.89 -15.20 -3.59
N LEU A 502 1.04 -16.42 -4.13
CA LEU A 502 2.01 -17.39 -3.60
C LEU A 502 3.45 -16.89 -3.73
N ALA A 503 3.81 -16.32 -4.88
CA ALA A 503 5.14 -15.78 -5.11
C ALA A 503 5.48 -14.66 -4.12
N TRP A 504 4.54 -13.75 -3.87
CA TRP A 504 4.71 -12.67 -2.91
C TRP A 504 4.86 -13.18 -1.47
N LEU A 505 4.04 -14.15 -1.05
CA LEU A 505 4.15 -14.77 0.27
C LEU A 505 5.52 -15.42 0.51
N LEU A 506 6.08 -16.07 -0.52
CA LEU A 506 7.32 -16.86 -0.42
C LEU A 506 8.61 -16.08 -0.70
N THR A 507 8.50 -14.88 -1.27
CA THR A 507 9.65 -13.99 -1.45
C THR A 507 9.97 -13.33 -0.10
N ALA A 508 11.25 -13.05 0.16
CA ALA A 508 11.62 -12.27 1.34
C ALA A 508 10.99 -10.86 1.30
N PRO A 509 10.66 -10.27 2.47
CA PRO A 509 10.23 -8.89 2.60
C PRO A 509 11.19 -7.87 2.01
#